data_AF-A0A8S9TT97-F1
#
_entry.id   AF-A0A8S9TT97-F1
#
_cell.length_a   1.000
_cell.length_b   1.000
_cell.length_c   1.000
_cell.angle_alpha   90.00
_cell.angle_beta   90.00
_cell.angle_gamma   90.00
#
_symmetry.space_group_name_H-M   'P 1'
#
loop_
_entity.id
_entity.type
_entity.pdbx_description
1 polymer ?
#
loop_
_entity_poly.entity_id
_entity_poly.type
_entity_poly.pdbx_seq_one_letter_code
_entity_poly.pdbx_strand_id
1 'polypeptide(L)'
;MVHRVGPLERPEKREQLSLFTQVKRKVAASWQRSHIGHRSQYSIERLLAFRDYHERTSLARVIAVCVFTPIPALLTAFVLDCIPLKPPSDGWQANYAVWIRLFLSLFVATVGVTFQVREVIEPATLPLSGIVTIALGTAMCSVATLLIAAVIWRFPTPFGFVLNIGPYVVFFSIFTILVIGPRVLLQSPVLREQISSQLLIIANQGVVVGCFTLFSAVFNLLSGTQQTIFILTMPLFKFVTKQNIANVARSYHEYVGLVVVFSVDLFNVFYASICMQASKSIMTTVIIMAADGFNLVLALQAIVHHTGTLKTQGFILELPSTTGKRR
;
A
#
# COMPACT_ATOMS: atom_id res chain seq x y z
N MET A 1 -6.64 48.29 -57.70
CA MET A 1 -5.47 48.29 -56.80
C MET A 1 -5.86 47.65 -55.47
N VAL A 2 -5.31 46.46 -55.20
CA VAL A 2 -4.76 45.97 -53.91
C VAL A 2 -5.63 46.01 -52.64
N HIS A 3 -6.17 44.83 -52.28
CA HIS A 3 -6.00 44.08 -51.02
C HIS A 3 -6.12 44.77 -49.63
N ARG A 4 -7.02 44.25 -48.78
CA ARG A 4 -6.63 43.42 -47.61
C ARG A 4 -7.82 42.70 -46.98
N VAL A 5 -7.89 41.39 -47.21
CA VAL A 5 -8.67 40.46 -46.39
C VAL A 5 -7.89 40.30 -45.08
N GLY A 6 -8.49 40.69 -43.96
CA GLY A 6 -7.92 40.46 -42.63
C GLY A 6 -7.80 38.95 -42.36
N PRO A 7 -6.78 38.48 -41.60
CA PRO A 7 -6.61 37.05 -41.37
C PRO A 7 -7.78 36.51 -40.57
N LEU A 8 -8.41 35.44 -41.06
CA LEU A 8 -9.23 34.54 -40.26
C LEU A 8 -8.36 34.03 -39.09
N GLU A 9 -8.63 34.51 -37.88
CA GLU A 9 -8.11 33.86 -36.67
C GLU A 9 -8.58 32.41 -36.67
N ARG A 10 -7.62 31.48 -36.76
CA ARG A 10 -7.88 30.04 -36.83
C ARG A 10 -8.64 29.58 -35.57
N PRO A 11 -9.84 28.99 -35.69
CA PRO A 11 -10.59 28.46 -34.55
C PRO A 11 -9.84 27.33 -33.81
N GLU A 12 -8.92 26.64 -34.48
CA GLU A 12 -8.09 25.57 -33.90
C GLU A 12 -7.32 25.98 -32.64
N LYS A 13 -6.82 27.22 -32.58
CA LYS A 13 -5.96 27.65 -31.44
C LYS A 13 -6.78 27.83 -30.16
N ARG A 14 -8.05 28.24 -30.29
CA ARG A 14 -8.99 28.43 -29.18
C ARG A 14 -9.55 27.10 -28.69
N GLU A 15 -9.78 26.17 -29.61
CA GLU A 15 -10.22 24.80 -29.31
C GLU A 15 -9.11 23.96 -28.66
N GLN A 16 -7.85 24.11 -29.11
CA GLN A 16 -6.69 23.49 -28.48
C GLN A 16 -6.42 24.03 -27.06
N LEU A 17 -6.57 25.35 -26.84
CA LEU A 17 -6.46 25.93 -25.49
C LEU A 17 -7.58 25.41 -24.57
N SER A 18 -8.79 25.26 -25.10
CA SER A 18 -9.96 24.69 -24.42
C SER A 18 -9.71 23.24 -24.02
N LEU A 19 -9.30 22.39 -24.97
CA LEU A 19 -8.96 20.99 -24.74
C LEU A 19 -7.79 20.84 -23.75
N PHE A 20 -6.72 21.64 -23.90
CA PHE A 20 -5.59 21.62 -22.98
C PHE A 20 -6.01 22.02 -21.56
N THR A 21 -6.87 23.02 -21.42
CA THR A 21 -7.38 23.45 -20.11
C THR A 21 -8.33 22.41 -19.52
N GLN A 22 -9.15 21.76 -20.32
CA GLN A 22 -10.08 20.72 -19.90
C GLN A 22 -9.36 19.42 -19.54
N VAL A 23 -8.32 19.05 -20.29
CA VAL A 23 -7.39 17.97 -19.98
C VAL A 23 -6.61 18.31 -18.71
N LYS A 24 -6.03 19.50 -18.60
CA LYS A 24 -5.33 19.96 -17.39
C LYS A 24 -6.26 19.94 -16.18
N ARG A 25 -7.52 20.33 -16.32
CA ARG A 25 -8.51 20.32 -15.24
C ARG A 25 -8.98 18.90 -14.91
N LYS A 26 -9.13 18.01 -15.90
CA LYS A 26 -9.40 16.59 -15.67
C LYS A 26 -8.22 15.90 -14.99
N VAL A 27 -6.99 16.15 -15.46
CA VAL A 27 -5.75 15.66 -14.87
C VAL A 27 -5.57 16.21 -13.47
N ALA A 28 -5.78 17.51 -13.25
CA ALA A 28 -5.72 18.11 -11.91
C ALA A 28 -6.81 17.57 -11.00
N ALA A 29 -8.06 17.41 -11.47
CA ALA A 29 -9.14 16.82 -10.68
C ALA A 29 -8.92 15.33 -10.42
N SER A 30 -8.24 14.62 -11.32
CA SER A 30 -7.85 13.21 -11.18
C SER A 30 -6.66 13.08 -10.21
N TRP A 31 -5.70 14.00 -10.29
CA TRP A 31 -4.55 14.14 -9.42
C TRP A 31 -4.97 14.47 -7.98
N GLN A 32 -5.86 15.46 -7.81
CA GLN A 32 -6.50 15.79 -6.54
C GLN A 32 -7.30 14.61 -5.98
N ARG A 33 -8.03 13.88 -6.83
CA ARG A 33 -8.72 12.64 -6.45
C ARG A 33 -7.80 11.47 -6.10
N SER A 34 -6.54 11.51 -6.55
CA SER A 34 -5.50 10.51 -6.27
C SER A 34 -4.74 10.80 -4.98
N HIS A 35 -4.80 12.04 -4.48
CA HIS A 35 -4.39 12.35 -3.10
C HIS A 35 -5.45 11.79 -2.14
N ILE A 36 -5.29 10.51 -1.78
CA ILE A 36 -6.20 9.79 -0.86
C ILE A 36 -6.36 10.51 0.47
N GLY A 37 -5.38 11.33 0.89
CA GLY A 37 -5.48 12.17 2.09
C GLY A 37 -6.68 13.12 2.12
N HIS A 38 -7.29 13.47 0.98
CA HIS A 38 -8.54 14.25 0.92
C HIS A 38 -9.81 13.40 1.01
N ARG A 39 -9.72 12.08 0.75
CA ARG A 39 -10.86 11.15 0.82
C ARG A 39 -11.00 10.49 2.18
N SER A 40 -9.92 10.38 2.94
CA SER A 40 -9.99 9.99 4.35
C SER A 40 -10.47 11.18 5.16
N GLN A 41 -11.67 11.09 5.73
CA GLN A 41 -12.05 11.99 6.79
C GLN A 41 -11.29 11.53 8.04
N TYR A 42 -10.25 12.27 8.41
CA TYR A 42 -9.55 11.99 9.66
C TYR A 42 -10.55 12.22 10.81
N SER A 43 -10.74 11.22 11.68
CA SER A 43 -11.51 11.43 12.93
C SER A 43 -10.93 12.66 13.64
N ILE A 44 -11.82 13.54 14.10
CA ILE A 44 -11.47 14.74 14.86
C ILE A 44 -10.59 14.37 16.04
N GLU A 45 -10.85 13.22 16.68
CA GLU A 45 -10.09 12.70 17.81
C GLU A 45 -8.63 12.44 17.45
N ARG A 46 -8.35 11.88 16.27
CA ARG A 46 -6.97 11.64 15.79
C ARG A 46 -6.27 12.93 15.45
N LEU A 47 -6.97 13.90 14.87
CA LEU A 47 -6.42 15.22 14.59
C LEU A 47 -6.06 15.96 15.88
N LEU A 48 -6.94 15.89 16.89
CA LEU A 48 -6.70 16.44 18.22
C LEU A 48 -5.53 15.74 18.91
N ALA A 49 -5.49 14.40 18.90
CA ALA A 49 -4.38 13.64 19.47
C ALA A 49 -3.04 13.94 18.77
N PHE A 50 -3.05 14.13 17.45
CA PHE A 50 -1.87 14.53 16.68
C PHE A 50 -1.41 15.95 17.03
N ARG A 51 -2.34 16.90 17.15
CA ARG A 51 -2.05 18.27 17.60
C ARG A 51 -1.43 18.25 19.00
N ASP A 52 -2.09 17.58 19.94
CA ASP A 52 -1.63 17.49 21.32
C ASP A 52 -0.26 16.80 21.42
N TYR A 53 -0.01 15.78 20.60
CA TYR A 53 1.30 15.14 20.51
C TYR A 53 2.35 16.11 19.95
N HIS A 54 2.04 16.82 18.86
CA HIS A 54 2.96 17.79 18.25
C HIS A 54 3.29 18.97 19.18
N GLU A 55 2.31 19.48 19.93
CA GLU A 55 2.53 20.58 20.88
C GLU A 55 3.33 20.16 22.12
N ARG A 56 3.22 18.90 22.55
CA ARG A 56 3.86 18.40 23.77
C ARG A 56 5.20 17.70 23.54
N THR A 57 5.58 17.42 22.30
CA THR A 57 6.78 16.64 21.99
C THR A 57 7.82 17.43 21.21
N SER A 58 9.10 17.17 21.51
CA SER A 58 10.20 17.77 20.77
C SER A 58 10.30 17.17 19.37
N LEU A 59 10.77 17.98 18.42
CA LEU A 59 10.99 17.56 17.02
C LEU A 59 11.93 16.35 16.93
N ALA A 60 12.92 16.25 17.85
CA ALA A 60 13.80 15.08 17.95
C ALA A 60 13.02 13.78 18.23
N ARG A 61 12.00 13.82 19.10
CA ARG A 61 11.16 12.66 19.39
C ARG A 61 10.32 12.27 18.17
N VAL A 62 9.79 13.25 17.43
CA VAL A 62 9.03 13.00 16.20
C VAL A 62 9.90 12.29 15.15
N ILE A 63 11.10 12.83 14.89
CA ILE A 63 12.06 12.19 13.98
C ILE A 63 12.42 10.78 14.46
N ALA A 64 12.72 10.62 15.75
CA ALA A 64 13.07 9.32 16.32
C ALA A 64 11.94 8.30 16.11
N VAL A 65 10.68 8.66 16.36
CA VAL A 65 9.54 7.77 16.11
C VAL A 65 9.48 7.38 14.62
N CYS A 66 9.59 8.33 13.70
CA CYS A 66 9.56 8.03 12.27
C CYS A 66 10.69 7.09 11.82
N VAL A 67 11.90 7.26 12.37
CA VAL A 67 13.08 6.45 12.01
C VAL A 67 13.04 5.08 12.67
N PHE A 68 12.64 4.99 13.94
CA PHE A 68 12.67 3.73 14.70
C PHE A 68 11.46 2.83 14.44
N THR A 69 10.31 3.38 14.04
CA THR A 69 9.08 2.61 13.74
C THR A 69 9.30 1.49 12.69
N PRO A 70 9.99 1.70 11.55
CA PRO A 70 10.19 0.64 10.58
C PRO A 70 11.28 -0.38 10.96
N ILE A 71 12.16 -0.07 11.93
CA ILE A 71 13.34 -0.91 12.23
C ILE A 71 12.96 -2.34 12.65
N PRO A 72 11.99 -2.59 13.55
CA PRO A 72 11.61 -3.95 13.92
C PRO A 72 11.17 -4.81 12.72
N ALA A 73 10.42 -4.21 11.78
CA ALA A 73 9.99 -4.90 10.57
C ALA A 73 11.20 -5.21 9.65
N LEU A 74 12.13 -4.26 9.48
CA LEU A 74 13.34 -4.45 8.69
C LEU A 74 14.28 -5.49 9.29
N LEU A 75 14.48 -5.46 10.62
CA LEU A 75 15.27 -6.46 11.33
C LEU A 75 14.67 -7.85 11.19
N THR A 76 13.34 -7.96 11.27
CA THR A 76 12.66 -9.24 11.08
C THR A 76 12.90 -9.78 9.67
N ALA A 77 12.74 -8.94 8.64
CA ALA A 77 13.04 -9.32 7.26
C ALA A 77 14.51 -9.75 7.10
N PHE A 78 15.44 -8.98 7.66
CA PHE A 78 16.87 -9.29 7.63
C PHE A 78 17.21 -10.64 8.29
N VAL A 79 16.64 -10.92 9.47
CA VAL A 79 16.85 -12.20 10.18
C VAL A 79 16.32 -13.38 9.35
N LEU A 80 15.17 -13.21 8.69
CA LEU A 80 14.63 -14.25 7.81
C LEU A 80 15.48 -14.45 6.55
N ASP A 81 16.09 -13.40 6.03
CA ASP A 81 17.00 -13.45 4.88
C ASP A 81 18.34 -14.10 5.23
N CYS A 82 18.73 -14.09 6.50
CA CYS A 82 19.93 -14.79 7.00
C CYS A 82 19.77 -16.32 7.02
N ILE A 83 18.57 -16.87 6.81
CA ILE A 83 18.35 -18.32 6.75
C ILE A 83 18.92 -18.85 5.42
N PRO A 84 19.97 -19.68 5.44
CA PRO A 84 20.65 -20.12 4.23
C PRO A 84 19.76 -21.06 3.42
N LEU A 85 19.73 -20.86 2.10
CA LEU A 85 19.03 -21.71 1.15
C LEU A 85 20.03 -22.48 0.30
N LYS A 86 19.69 -23.72 -0.06
CA LYS A 86 20.47 -24.53 -0.98
C LYS A 86 20.10 -24.20 -2.43
N PRO A 87 20.91 -24.64 -3.41
CA PRO A 87 20.53 -24.53 -4.82
C PRO A 87 19.13 -25.12 -5.08
N PRO A 88 18.27 -24.45 -5.87
CA PRO A 88 16.94 -24.96 -6.18
C PRO A 88 16.96 -26.29 -6.95
N SER A 89 18.09 -26.64 -7.59
CA SER A 89 18.31 -27.91 -8.29
C SER A 89 18.21 -29.13 -7.38
N ASP A 90 18.47 -28.96 -6.08
CA ASP A 90 18.51 -30.07 -5.11
C ASP A 90 17.11 -30.51 -4.68
N GLY A 91 16.07 -29.86 -5.22
CA GLY A 91 14.67 -30.19 -4.96
C GLY A 91 14.14 -29.67 -3.62
N TRP A 92 12.86 -29.88 -3.41
CA TRP A 92 12.12 -29.31 -2.26
C TRP A 92 12.48 -29.96 -0.91
N GLN A 93 12.92 -31.22 -0.92
CA GLN A 93 13.29 -31.96 0.30
C GLN A 93 14.64 -31.48 0.86
N ALA A 94 15.63 -31.29 -0.01
CA ALA A 94 16.94 -30.76 0.39
C ALA A 94 16.85 -29.31 0.87
N ASN A 95 15.85 -28.56 0.36
CA ASN A 95 15.59 -27.15 0.64
C ASN A 95 14.57 -26.94 1.78
N TYR A 96 14.63 -27.73 2.85
CA TYR A 96 13.68 -27.61 3.97
C TYR A 96 13.64 -26.22 4.62
N ALA A 97 14.77 -25.49 4.59
CA ALA A 97 14.89 -24.14 5.11
C ALA A 97 13.97 -23.12 4.39
N VAL A 98 13.62 -23.37 3.12
CA VAL A 98 12.64 -22.55 2.38
C VAL A 98 11.28 -22.57 3.08
N TRP A 99 10.84 -23.74 3.56
CA TRP A 99 9.55 -23.88 4.23
C TRP A 99 9.52 -23.20 5.60
N ILE A 100 10.64 -23.27 6.33
CA ILE A 100 10.80 -22.57 7.62
C ILE A 100 10.76 -21.06 7.38
N ARG A 101 11.54 -20.54 6.43
CA ARG A 101 11.55 -19.12 6.09
C ARG A 101 10.17 -18.64 5.65
N LEU A 102 9.52 -19.38 4.76
CA LEU A 102 8.16 -19.08 4.29
C LEU A 102 7.14 -19.08 5.43
N PHE A 103 7.21 -20.06 6.33
CA PHE A 103 6.35 -20.12 7.51
C PHE A 103 6.50 -18.89 8.39
N LEU A 104 7.73 -18.53 8.75
CA LEU A 104 8.01 -17.39 9.61
C LEU A 104 7.62 -16.06 8.95
N SER A 105 7.92 -15.90 7.65
CA SER A 105 7.51 -14.72 6.87
C SER A 105 5.99 -14.56 6.84
N LEU A 106 5.26 -15.64 6.53
CA LEU A 106 3.79 -15.61 6.48
C LEU A 106 3.21 -15.38 7.87
N PHE A 107 3.75 -16.01 8.91
CA PHE A 107 3.30 -15.82 10.28
C PHE A 107 3.41 -14.36 10.72
N VAL A 108 4.58 -13.73 10.57
CA VAL A 108 4.77 -12.31 10.96
C VAL A 108 3.91 -11.40 10.10
N ALA A 109 3.79 -11.66 8.80
CA ALA A 109 2.92 -10.89 7.91
C ALA A 109 1.45 -10.98 8.35
N THR A 110 0.96 -12.19 8.67
CA THR A 110 -0.40 -12.40 9.13
C THR A 110 -0.65 -11.75 10.48
N VAL A 111 0.29 -11.80 11.43
CA VAL A 111 0.20 -11.03 12.68
C VAL A 111 -0.02 -9.55 12.39
N GLY A 112 0.78 -8.96 11.50
CA GLY A 112 0.65 -7.55 11.11
C GLY A 112 -0.70 -7.22 10.46
N VAL A 113 -1.21 -8.10 9.59
CA VAL A 113 -2.53 -7.96 8.97
C VAL A 113 -3.65 -8.08 9.99
N THR A 114 -3.58 -9.04 10.91
CA THR A 114 -4.58 -9.22 11.95
C THR A 114 -4.59 -8.05 12.94
N PHE A 115 -3.45 -7.42 13.23
CA PHE A 115 -3.42 -6.17 13.98
C PHE A 115 -4.14 -5.04 13.24
N GLN A 116 -3.97 -4.92 11.92
CA GLN A 116 -4.73 -3.95 11.12
C GLN A 116 -6.24 -4.20 11.20
N VAL A 117 -6.67 -5.47 11.17
CA VAL A 117 -8.08 -5.83 11.37
C VAL A 117 -8.56 -5.44 12.77
N ARG A 118 -7.74 -5.72 13.81
CA ARG A 118 -8.05 -5.43 15.22
C ARG A 118 -8.24 -3.94 15.50
N GLU A 119 -7.54 -3.06 14.79
CA GLU A 119 -7.71 -1.60 14.92
C GLU A 119 -9.02 -1.09 14.30
N VAL A 120 -9.64 -1.88 13.42
CA VAL A 120 -10.88 -1.50 12.72
C VAL A 120 -12.13 -2.08 13.37
N ILE A 121 -12.00 -3.21 14.07
CA ILE A 121 -13.08 -3.80 14.87
C ILE A 121 -12.95 -3.38 16.33
N GLU A 122 -13.99 -3.55 17.13
CA GLU A 122 -13.89 -3.30 18.58
C GLU A 122 -12.78 -4.19 19.19
N PRO A 123 -11.76 -3.62 19.88
CA PRO A 123 -10.58 -4.36 20.35
C PRO A 123 -10.88 -5.53 21.30
N ALA A 124 -12.07 -5.55 21.91
CA ALA A 124 -12.56 -6.64 22.77
C ALA A 124 -12.97 -7.90 21.99
N THR A 125 -13.27 -7.77 20.70
CA THR A 125 -13.72 -8.87 19.84
C THR A 125 -12.60 -9.83 19.46
N LEU A 126 -11.35 -9.34 19.46
CA LEU A 126 -10.19 -10.12 19.02
C LEU A 126 -9.08 -10.11 20.08
N PRO A 127 -9.01 -11.16 20.92
CA PRO A 127 -7.94 -11.31 21.91
C PRO A 127 -6.60 -11.63 21.25
N LEU A 128 -5.49 -11.36 21.95
CA LEU A 128 -4.13 -11.64 21.44
C LEU A 128 -3.90 -13.11 21.11
N SER A 129 -4.49 -14.03 21.88
CA SER A 129 -4.48 -15.47 21.57
C SER A 129 -5.16 -15.79 20.23
N GLY A 130 -6.21 -15.06 19.89
CA GLY A 130 -6.88 -15.12 18.60
C GLY A 130 -5.97 -14.69 17.45
N ILE A 131 -5.19 -13.62 17.64
CA ILE A 131 -4.20 -13.16 16.64
C ILE A 131 -3.19 -14.25 16.33
N VAL A 132 -2.60 -14.84 17.38
CA VAL A 132 -1.62 -15.92 17.23
C VAL A 132 -2.24 -17.13 16.54
N THR A 133 -3.48 -17.48 16.89
CA THR A 133 -4.20 -18.62 16.29
C THR A 133 -4.46 -18.40 14.80
N ILE A 134 -4.93 -17.21 14.42
CA ILE A 134 -5.13 -16.84 13.01
C ILE A 134 -3.80 -16.92 12.26
N ALA A 135 -2.75 -16.29 12.80
CA ALA A 135 -1.45 -16.26 12.15
C ALA A 135 -0.83 -17.64 11.98
N LEU A 136 -0.86 -18.49 13.01
CA LEU A 136 -0.36 -19.86 12.94
C LEU A 136 -1.15 -20.69 11.91
N GLY A 137 -2.48 -20.67 12.01
CA GLY A 137 -3.35 -21.42 11.11
C GLY A 137 -3.16 -21.02 9.65
N THR A 138 -3.22 -19.72 9.36
CA THR A 138 -3.02 -19.21 7.99
C THR A 138 -1.62 -19.54 7.46
N ALA A 139 -0.56 -19.32 8.24
CA ALA A 139 0.80 -19.62 7.80
C ALA A 139 1.01 -21.11 7.54
N MET A 140 0.55 -21.99 8.43
CA MET A 140 0.64 -23.44 8.24
C MET A 140 -0.08 -23.91 6.98
N CYS A 141 -1.33 -23.50 6.78
CA CYS A 141 -2.13 -23.92 5.62
C CYS A 141 -1.57 -23.38 4.30
N SER A 142 -1.09 -22.12 4.28
CA SER A 142 -0.43 -21.55 3.10
C SER A 142 0.89 -22.24 2.76
N VAL A 143 1.74 -22.54 3.75
CA VAL A 143 2.97 -23.31 3.53
C VAL A 143 2.65 -24.71 3.02
N ALA A 144 1.65 -25.38 3.59
CA ALA A 144 1.22 -26.69 3.14
C ALA A 144 0.73 -26.65 1.67
N THR A 145 -0.03 -25.62 1.29
CA THR A 145 -0.50 -25.45 -0.09
C THR A 145 0.66 -25.27 -1.06
N LEU A 146 1.66 -24.44 -0.70
CA LEU A 146 2.84 -24.22 -1.52
C LEU A 146 3.76 -25.45 -1.57
N LEU A 147 3.85 -26.21 -0.48
CA LEU A 147 4.57 -27.48 -0.44
C LEU A 147 3.90 -28.52 -1.35
N ILE A 148 2.57 -28.67 -1.26
CA ILE A 148 1.80 -29.56 -2.13
C ILE A 148 2.00 -29.16 -3.60
N ALA A 149 1.95 -27.86 -3.92
CA ALA A 149 2.20 -27.37 -5.27
C ALA A 149 3.62 -27.70 -5.75
N ALA A 150 4.63 -27.58 -4.87
CA ALA A 150 6.00 -27.95 -5.20
C ALA A 150 6.20 -29.46 -5.43
N VAL A 151 5.45 -30.30 -4.70
CA VAL A 151 5.47 -31.76 -4.83
C VAL A 151 4.77 -32.22 -6.12
N ILE A 152 3.58 -31.68 -6.40
CA ILE A 152 2.75 -32.13 -7.52
C ILE A 152 3.25 -31.57 -8.86
N TRP A 153 3.72 -30.31 -8.87
CA TRP A 153 4.04 -29.62 -10.12
C TRP A 153 5.54 -29.51 -10.38
N ARG A 154 6.22 -28.60 -9.69
CA ARG A 154 7.67 -28.37 -9.82
C ARG A 154 8.17 -27.50 -8.67
N PHE A 155 9.37 -27.81 -8.19
CA PHE A 155 10.15 -26.94 -7.30
C PHE A 155 11.26 -26.23 -8.08
N PRO A 156 11.50 -24.93 -7.86
CA PRO A 156 10.63 -23.98 -7.14
C PRO A 156 9.35 -23.71 -7.92
N THR A 157 8.22 -23.49 -7.23
CA THR A 157 6.92 -23.28 -7.86
C THR A 157 6.89 -21.96 -8.64
N PRO A 158 6.66 -21.97 -9.97
CA PRO A 158 6.54 -20.76 -10.75
C PRO A 158 5.41 -19.88 -10.21
N PHE A 159 5.67 -18.60 -9.96
CA PHE A 159 4.70 -17.66 -9.42
C PHE A 159 4.03 -18.12 -8.11
N GLY A 160 4.74 -18.91 -7.27
CA GLY A 160 4.18 -19.49 -6.05
C GLY A 160 3.44 -18.48 -5.16
N PHE A 161 4.01 -17.29 -4.92
CA PHE A 161 3.33 -16.24 -4.15
C PHE A 161 2.01 -15.80 -4.77
N VAL A 162 1.94 -15.67 -6.10
CA VAL A 162 0.72 -15.27 -6.81
C VAL A 162 -0.36 -16.33 -6.67
N LEU A 163 0.01 -17.60 -6.85
CA LEU A 163 -0.88 -18.74 -6.68
C LEU A 163 -1.40 -18.87 -5.24
N ASN A 164 -0.59 -18.45 -4.26
CA ASN A 164 -0.95 -18.51 -2.85
C ASN A 164 -1.85 -17.34 -2.38
N ILE A 165 -2.05 -16.28 -3.18
CA ILE A 165 -2.91 -15.14 -2.77
C ILE A 165 -4.32 -15.61 -2.44
N GLY A 166 -4.95 -16.38 -3.34
CA GLY A 166 -6.31 -16.91 -3.16
C GLY A 166 -6.41 -17.79 -1.91
N PRO A 167 -5.63 -18.88 -1.81
CA PRO A 167 -5.58 -19.74 -0.64
C PRO A 167 -5.32 -18.97 0.66
N TYR A 168 -4.38 -18.03 0.66
CA TYR A 168 -4.06 -17.20 1.84
C TYR A 168 -5.28 -16.42 2.33
N VAL A 169 -5.99 -15.71 1.43
CA VAL A 169 -7.21 -14.95 1.80
C VAL A 169 -8.29 -15.89 2.34
N VAL A 170 -8.46 -17.06 1.74
CA VAL A 170 -9.43 -18.07 2.20
C VAL A 170 -9.08 -18.57 3.60
N PHE A 171 -7.85 -19.01 3.84
CA PHE A 171 -7.42 -19.48 5.15
C PHE A 171 -7.51 -18.38 6.20
N PHE A 172 -7.04 -17.18 5.90
CA PHE A 172 -7.16 -16.02 6.78
C PHE A 172 -8.62 -15.74 7.16
N SER A 173 -9.54 -15.78 6.18
CA SER A 173 -10.98 -15.59 6.42
C SER A 173 -11.54 -16.68 7.32
N ILE A 174 -11.23 -17.95 7.05
CA ILE A 174 -11.70 -19.09 7.84
C ILE A 174 -11.25 -18.96 9.30
N PHE A 175 -9.94 -18.78 9.54
CA PHE A 175 -9.43 -18.68 10.91
C PHE A 175 -9.96 -17.43 11.63
N THR A 176 -10.14 -16.31 10.93
CA THR A 176 -10.75 -15.10 11.50
C THR A 176 -12.19 -15.35 11.94
N ILE A 177 -13.00 -16.02 11.11
CA ILE A 177 -14.38 -16.39 11.44
C ILE A 177 -14.43 -17.37 12.61
N LEU A 178 -13.51 -18.34 12.66
CA LEU A 178 -13.44 -19.32 13.74
C LEU A 178 -13.07 -18.67 15.09
N VAL A 179 -12.12 -17.73 15.09
CA VAL A 179 -11.67 -17.05 16.31
C VAL A 179 -12.72 -16.06 16.84
N ILE A 180 -13.35 -15.28 15.96
CA ILE A 180 -14.41 -14.33 16.35
C ILE A 180 -15.71 -15.07 16.71
N GLY A 181 -15.95 -16.19 16.05
CA GLY A 181 -17.15 -17.00 16.20
C GLY A 181 -18.21 -16.65 15.16
N PRO A 182 -18.74 -17.64 14.41
CA PRO A 182 -19.73 -17.38 13.36
C PRO A 182 -21.04 -16.81 13.90
N ARG A 183 -21.41 -17.11 15.16
CA ARG A 183 -22.63 -16.58 15.78
C ARG A 183 -22.54 -15.07 16.06
N VAL A 184 -21.38 -14.60 16.51
CA VAL A 184 -21.13 -13.16 16.76
C VAL A 184 -21.18 -12.37 15.46
N LEU A 185 -20.59 -12.94 14.40
CA LEU A 185 -20.64 -12.39 13.03
C LEU A 185 -22.05 -12.34 12.45
N LEU A 186 -22.89 -13.35 12.73
CA LEU A 186 -24.28 -13.37 12.26
C LEU A 186 -25.16 -12.33 13.00
N GLN A 187 -24.84 -12.04 14.26
CA GLN A 187 -25.59 -11.10 15.09
C GLN A 187 -25.25 -9.64 14.81
N SER A 188 -24.01 -9.34 14.39
CA SER A 188 -23.56 -7.96 14.13
C SER A 188 -23.35 -7.71 12.62
N PRO A 189 -24.29 -7.03 11.94
CA PRO A 189 -24.12 -6.68 10.53
C PRO A 189 -22.96 -5.71 10.30
N VAL A 190 -22.66 -4.84 11.28
CA VAL A 190 -21.55 -3.89 11.24
C VAL A 190 -20.20 -4.61 11.25
N LEU A 191 -20.02 -5.58 12.15
CA LEU A 191 -18.79 -6.37 12.24
C LEU A 191 -18.52 -7.16 10.96
N ARG A 192 -19.58 -7.72 10.36
CA ARG A 192 -19.50 -8.42 9.08
C ARG A 192 -19.07 -7.49 7.95
N GLU A 193 -19.61 -6.27 7.89
CA GLU A 193 -19.20 -5.30 6.89
C GLU A 193 -17.72 -4.92 7.06
N GLN A 194 -17.28 -4.68 8.30
CA GLN A 194 -15.90 -4.35 8.68
C GLN A 194 -14.89 -5.44 8.29
N ILE A 195 -15.23 -6.70 8.52
CA ILE A 195 -14.36 -7.83 8.14
C ILE A 195 -14.37 -8.03 6.63
N SER A 196 -15.55 -7.93 6.00
CA SER A 196 -15.69 -8.12 4.55
C SER A 196 -14.80 -7.19 3.75
N SER A 197 -14.78 -5.88 4.05
CA SER A 197 -13.91 -4.99 3.28
C SER A 197 -12.46 -4.97 3.76
N GLN A 198 -12.15 -5.34 5.00
CA GLN A 198 -10.77 -5.69 5.35
C GLN A 198 -10.23 -6.86 4.50
N LEU A 199 -11.02 -7.92 4.32
CA LEU A 199 -10.66 -9.02 3.43
C LEU A 199 -10.51 -8.55 1.98
N LEU A 200 -11.35 -7.64 1.53
CA LEU A 200 -11.27 -7.05 0.19
C LEU A 200 -10.01 -6.19 0.02
N ILE A 201 -9.59 -5.44 1.05
CA ILE A 201 -8.33 -4.71 1.09
C ILE A 201 -7.15 -5.68 0.97
N ILE A 202 -7.14 -6.76 1.76
CA ILE A 202 -6.08 -7.78 1.73
C ILE A 202 -6.03 -8.44 0.35
N ALA A 203 -7.17 -8.77 -0.25
CA ALA A 203 -7.25 -9.32 -1.60
C ALA A 203 -6.66 -8.36 -2.64
N ASN A 204 -7.00 -7.06 -2.56
CA ASN A 204 -6.42 -6.04 -3.42
C ASN A 204 -4.91 -5.89 -3.23
N GLN A 205 -4.41 -5.92 -2.00
CA GLN A 205 -2.96 -5.94 -1.74
C GLN A 205 -2.30 -7.16 -2.38
N GLY A 206 -2.93 -8.33 -2.29
CA GLY A 206 -2.49 -9.53 -3.01
C GLY A 206 -2.38 -9.30 -4.52
N VAL A 207 -3.41 -8.73 -5.15
CA VAL A 207 -3.39 -8.38 -6.58
C VAL A 207 -2.22 -7.45 -6.91
N VAL A 208 -1.94 -6.46 -6.08
CA VAL A 208 -0.81 -5.54 -6.27
C VAL A 208 0.53 -6.29 -6.26
N VAL A 209 0.74 -7.20 -5.29
CA VAL A 209 1.94 -8.05 -5.24
C VAL A 209 2.05 -8.94 -6.48
N GLY A 210 0.93 -9.50 -6.94
CA GLY A 210 0.87 -10.30 -8.16
C GLY A 210 1.26 -9.51 -9.41
N CYS A 211 0.69 -8.32 -9.58
CA CYS A 211 1.04 -7.41 -10.67
C CYS A 211 2.52 -7.03 -10.64
N PHE A 212 3.08 -6.69 -9.49
CA PHE A 212 4.52 -6.36 -9.38
C PHE A 212 5.42 -7.55 -9.71
N THR A 213 5.03 -8.77 -9.33
CA THR A 213 5.78 -9.98 -9.69
C THR A 213 5.78 -10.21 -11.20
N LEU A 214 4.63 -10.04 -11.86
CA LEU A 214 4.50 -10.12 -13.32
C LEU A 214 5.29 -9.02 -14.02
N PHE A 215 5.20 -7.77 -13.53
CA PHE A 215 5.96 -6.66 -14.08
C PHE A 215 7.46 -6.86 -13.93
N SER A 216 7.94 -7.42 -12.81
CA SER A 216 9.35 -7.77 -12.63
C SER A 216 9.80 -8.82 -13.65
N ALA A 217 9.00 -9.86 -13.86
CA ALA A 217 9.30 -10.89 -14.86
C ALA A 217 9.40 -10.30 -16.27
N VAL A 218 8.45 -9.46 -16.67
CA VAL A 218 8.48 -8.76 -17.96
C VAL A 218 9.69 -7.83 -18.04
N PHE A 219 9.96 -7.03 -17.01
CA PHE A 219 11.08 -6.09 -16.97
C PHE A 219 12.43 -6.77 -17.18
N ASN A 220 12.62 -7.97 -16.64
CA ASN A 220 13.85 -8.76 -16.80
C ASN A 220 14.04 -9.29 -18.24
N LEU A 221 12.95 -9.45 -19.00
CA LEU A 221 12.99 -9.89 -20.40
C LEU A 221 13.27 -8.74 -21.39
N LEU A 222 13.09 -7.49 -20.98
CA LEU A 222 13.25 -6.33 -21.83
C LEU A 222 14.72 -5.92 -22.00
N SER A 223 15.03 -5.33 -23.16
CA SER A 223 16.31 -4.63 -23.40
C SER A 223 16.36 -3.28 -22.64
N GLY A 224 17.56 -2.71 -22.42
CA GLY A 224 17.72 -1.49 -21.58
C GLY A 224 16.86 -0.29 -22.01
N THR A 225 16.70 -0.07 -23.32
CA THR A 225 15.82 1.00 -23.84
C THR A 225 14.34 0.70 -23.57
N GLN A 226 13.92 -0.56 -23.72
CA GLN A 226 12.54 -1.00 -23.45
C GLN A 226 12.22 -0.98 -21.94
N GLN A 227 13.18 -1.31 -21.07
CA GLN A 227 13.06 -1.19 -19.62
C GLN A 227 12.71 0.25 -19.22
N THR A 228 13.36 1.23 -19.85
CA THR A 228 13.13 2.67 -19.58
C THR A 228 11.71 3.09 -19.94
N ILE A 229 11.19 2.65 -21.09
CA ILE A 229 9.81 2.91 -21.51
C ILE A 229 8.81 2.21 -20.57
N PHE A 230 9.11 0.99 -20.14
CA PHE A 230 8.25 0.20 -19.26
C PHE A 230 8.11 0.83 -17.86
N ILE A 231 9.16 1.44 -17.34
CA ILE A 231 9.13 2.16 -16.05
C ILE A 231 8.14 3.32 -16.07
N LEU A 232 7.93 3.99 -17.22
CA LEU A 232 6.92 5.04 -17.35
C LEU A 232 5.47 4.50 -17.24
N THR A 233 5.28 3.19 -17.27
CA THR A 233 4.00 2.53 -16.99
C THR A 233 3.72 2.44 -15.48
N MET A 234 4.75 2.52 -14.62
CA MET A 234 4.58 2.43 -13.17
C MET A 234 3.70 3.53 -12.57
N PRO A 235 3.86 4.83 -12.91
CA PRO A 235 2.99 5.88 -12.39
C PRO A 235 1.52 5.66 -12.75
N LEU A 236 1.24 5.09 -13.94
CA LEU A 236 -0.10 4.74 -14.37
C LEU A 236 -0.67 3.58 -13.54
N PHE A 237 0.11 2.51 -13.34
CA PHE A 237 -0.29 1.39 -12.49
C PHE A 237 -0.55 1.84 -11.05
N LYS A 238 0.37 2.61 -10.47
CA LYS A 238 0.23 3.21 -9.14
C LYS A 238 -1.06 4.03 -9.04
N PHE A 239 -1.35 4.84 -10.05
CA PHE A 239 -2.57 5.63 -10.13
C PHE A 239 -3.84 4.75 -10.16
N VAL A 240 -3.87 3.72 -11.01
CA VAL A 240 -5.01 2.79 -11.12
C VAL A 240 -5.24 2.04 -9.81
N THR A 241 -4.19 1.51 -9.19
CA THR A 241 -4.27 0.82 -7.91
C THR A 241 -4.79 1.73 -6.80
N LYS A 242 -4.26 2.97 -6.70
CA LYS A 242 -4.75 3.96 -5.73
C LYS A 242 -6.24 4.25 -5.94
N GLN A 243 -6.68 4.40 -7.18
CA GLN A 243 -8.07 4.70 -7.50
C GLN A 243 -9.00 3.50 -7.25
N ASN A 244 -8.53 2.27 -7.48
CA ASN A 244 -9.29 1.06 -7.18
C ASN A 244 -9.48 0.90 -5.66
N ILE A 245 -8.39 0.92 -4.88
CA ILE A 245 -8.47 0.78 -3.42
C ILE A 245 -9.25 1.94 -2.80
N ALA A 246 -9.07 3.18 -3.27
CA ALA A 246 -9.84 4.33 -2.78
C ALA A 246 -11.33 4.28 -3.16
N ASN A 247 -11.71 3.54 -4.20
CA ASN A 247 -13.12 3.35 -4.57
C ASN A 247 -13.76 2.21 -3.76
N VAL A 248 -13.04 1.10 -3.62
CA VAL A 248 -13.43 -0.05 -2.80
C VAL A 248 -13.63 0.36 -1.36
N ALA A 249 -12.72 1.17 -0.84
CA ALA A 249 -12.71 1.51 0.56
C ALA A 249 -13.57 2.76 0.89
N ARG A 250 -14.48 3.16 -0.02
CA ARG A 250 -15.42 4.26 0.24
C ARG A 250 -16.28 4.06 1.50
N SER A 251 -16.57 2.83 1.91
CA SER A 251 -17.32 2.60 3.16
C SER A 251 -16.47 2.69 4.43
N TYR A 252 -15.14 2.93 4.29
CA TYR A 252 -14.18 2.97 5.40
C TYR A 252 -13.61 4.38 5.51
N HIS A 253 -14.40 5.30 6.04
CA HIS A 253 -14.04 6.72 6.01
C HIS A 253 -12.74 7.08 6.76
N GLU A 254 -12.28 6.25 7.72
CA GLU A 254 -11.21 6.62 8.66
C GLU A 254 -9.82 5.99 8.42
N TYR A 255 -9.73 4.80 7.82
CA TYR A 255 -8.46 4.03 7.72
C TYR A 255 -7.89 3.92 6.30
N VAL A 256 -8.63 4.38 5.31
CA VAL A 256 -8.29 4.21 3.89
C VAL A 256 -7.10 5.03 3.45
N GLY A 257 -6.94 6.22 4.01
CA GLY A 257 -5.74 7.03 3.81
C GLY A 257 -4.49 6.28 4.25
N LEU A 258 -4.51 5.73 5.45
CA LEU A 258 -3.36 5.02 6.02
C LEU A 258 -3.04 3.75 5.24
N VAL A 259 -4.04 2.90 4.97
CA VAL A 259 -3.87 1.64 4.24
C VAL A 259 -3.36 1.89 2.83
N VAL A 260 -3.94 2.84 2.09
CA VAL A 260 -3.52 3.10 0.71
C VAL A 260 -2.13 3.70 0.67
N VAL A 261 -1.80 4.65 1.56
CA VAL A 261 -0.47 5.27 1.61
C VAL A 261 0.58 4.23 2.01
N PHE A 262 0.40 3.52 3.12
CA PHE A 262 1.40 2.55 3.59
C PHE A 262 1.51 1.30 2.72
N SER A 263 0.44 0.87 2.05
CA SER A 263 0.54 -0.31 1.19
C SER A 263 1.03 0.10 -0.20
N VAL A 264 0.30 0.97 -0.89
CA VAL A 264 0.55 1.25 -2.31
C VAL A 264 1.82 2.06 -2.52
N ASP A 265 2.06 3.10 -1.69
CA ASP A 265 3.28 3.91 -1.87
C ASP A 265 4.53 3.13 -1.46
N LEU A 266 4.47 2.35 -0.39
CA LEU A 266 5.60 1.53 0.06
C LEU A 266 5.93 0.42 -0.95
N PHE A 267 4.93 -0.34 -1.43
CA PHE A 267 5.16 -1.36 -2.46
C PHE A 267 5.72 -0.76 -3.75
N ASN A 268 5.24 0.42 -4.15
CA ASN A 268 5.77 1.09 -5.33
C ASN A 268 7.25 1.49 -5.17
N VAL A 269 7.64 2.00 -3.98
CA VAL A 269 9.05 2.35 -3.70
C VAL A 269 9.94 1.12 -3.66
N PHE A 270 9.47 0.03 -3.05
CA PHE A 270 10.22 -1.25 -3.05
C PHE A 270 10.38 -1.80 -4.47
N TYR A 271 9.31 -1.76 -5.27
CA TYR A 271 9.37 -2.22 -6.65
C TYR A 271 10.31 -1.35 -7.50
N ALA A 272 10.25 -0.02 -7.37
CA ALA A 272 11.21 0.88 -8.00
C ALA A 272 12.65 0.51 -7.61
N SER A 273 12.89 0.19 -6.33
CA SER A 273 14.20 -0.25 -5.84
C SER A 273 14.66 -1.58 -6.42
N ILE A 274 13.75 -2.54 -6.63
CA ILE A 274 14.06 -3.81 -7.30
C ILE A 274 14.41 -3.56 -8.78
N CYS A 275 13.65 -2.70 -9.47
CA CYS A 275 13.94 -2.32 -10.84
C CYS A 275 15.26 -1.57 -10.98
N MET A 276 15.63 -0.71 -10.03
CA MET A 276 16.93 -0.05 -9.99
C MET A 276 18.08 -1.06 -9.88
N GLN A 277 17.94 -2.08 -9.01
CA GLN A 277 18.94 -3.13 -8.83
C GLN A 277 19.03 -4.08 -10.03
N ALA A 278 17.89 -4.41 -10.66
CA ALA A 278 17.83 -5.28 -11.83
C ALA A 278 18.10 -4.55 -13.16
N SER A 279 18.22 -3.22 -13.14
CA SER A 279 18.43 -2.44 -14.35
C SER A 279 19.82 -2.68 -14.93
N LYS A 280 19.87 -2.88 -16.24
CA LYS A 280 21.12 -3.05 -16.98
C LYS A 280 21.74 -1.70 -17.39
N SER A 281 21.09 -0.58 -17.07
CA SER A 281 21.46 0.76 -17.54
C SER A 281 21.46 1.78 -16.41
N ILE A 282 22.60 2.46 -16.23
CA ILE A 282 22.77 3.56 -15.26
C ILE A 282 21.76 4.68 -15.53
N MET A 283 21.49 4.98 -16.80
CA MET A 283 20.54 6.03 -17.20
C MET A 283 19.13 5.72 -16.69
N THR A 284 18.71 4.46 -16.75
CA THR A 284 17.39 4.03 -16.28
C THR A 284 17.25 4.19 -14.76
N THR A 285 18.30 3.88 -14.00
CA THR A 285 18.35 4.11 -12.55
C THR A 285 18.27 5.59 -12.19
N VAL A 286 19.02 6.45 -12.89
CA VAL A 286 18.97 7.91 -12.69
C VAL A 286 17.57 8.47 -12.96
N ILE A 287 16.90 8.00 -14.03
CA ILE A 287 15.53 8.41 -14.36
C ILE A 287 14.55 7.98 -13.27
N ILE A 288 14.65 6.75 -12.75
CA ILE A 288 13.80 6.29 -11.64
C ILE A 288 13.99 7.18 -10.42
N MET A 289 15.24 7.42 -10.01
CA MET A 289 15.56 8.27 -8.85
C MET A 289 15.02 9.71 -9.02
N ALA A 290 15.20 10.29 -10.20
CA ALA A 290 14.70 11.64 -10.49
C ALA A 290 13.17 11.70 -10.46
N ALA A 291 12.49 10.70 -11.03
CA ALA A 291 11.03 10.63 -11.03
C ALA A 291 10.45 10.45 -9.62
N ASP A 292 11.03 9.55 -8.81
CA ASP A 292 10.60 9.34 -7.42
C ASP A 292 10.89 10.58 -6.55
N GLY A 293 12.06 11.20 -6.72
CA GLY A 293 12.41 12.45 -6.04
C GLY A 293 11.46 13.59 -6.40
N PHE A 294 11.12 13.75 -7.68
CA PHE A 294 10.16 14.76 -8.13
C PHE A 294 8.76 14.52 -7.53
N ASN A 295 8.28 13.27 -7.54
CA ASN A 295 7.01 12.92 -6.92
C ASN A 295 6.99 13.20 -5.41
N LEU A 296 8.10 12.95 -4.71
CA LEU A 296 8.24 13.25 -3.29
C LEU A 296 8.20 14.76 -3.01
N VAL A 297 8.90 15.57 -3.82
CA VAL A 297 8.89 17.03 -3.69
C VAL A 297 7.50 17.59 -3.93
N LEU A 298 6.78 17.13 -4.96
CA LEU A 298 5.39 17.55 -5.20
C LEU A 298 4.47 17.17 -4.04
N ALA A 299 4.62 15.96 -3.48
CA ALA A 299 3.85 15.53 -2.32
C ALA A 299 4.12 16.41 -1.09
N LEU A 300 5.39 16.75 -0.84
CA LEU A 300 5.78 17.66 0.25
C LEU A 300 5.22 19.07 0.06
N GLN A 301 5.34 19.62 -1.15
CA GLN A 301 4.79 20.94 -1.48
C GLN A 301 3.28 20.99 -1.28
N ALA A 302 2.56 19.94 -1.68
CA ALA A 302 1.13 19.82 -1.44
C ALA A 302 0.81 19.83 0.06
N ILE A 303 1.53 19.04 0.87
CA ILE A 303 1.32 18.98 2.33
C ILE A 303 1.59 20.35 2.98
N VAL A 304 2.68 21.03 2.60
CA VAL A 304 3.03 22.35 3.13
C VAL A 304 1.97 23.39 2.77
N HIS A 305 1.51 23.40 1.51
CA HIS A 305 0.45 24.28 1.07
C HIS A 305 -0.85 24.05 1.85
N HIS A 306 -1.25 22.79 2.04
CA HIS A 306 -2.46 22.45 2.79
C HIS A 306 -2.38 22.84 4.27
N THR A 307 -1.22 22.63 4.89
CA THR A 307 -0.98 23.05 6.28
C THR A 307 -1.07 24.58 6.41
N GLY A 308 -0.56 25.32 5.42
CA GLY A 308 -0.70 26.77 5.34
C GLY A 308 -2.16 27.21 5.25
N THR A 309 -2.95 26.61 4.36
CA THR A 309 -4.38 26.94 4.22
C THR A 309 -5.20 26.65 5.48
N LEU A 310 -4.91 25.55 6.19
CA LEU A 310 -5.60 25.18 7.43
C LEU A 310 -5.27 26.14 8.59
N LYS A 311 -4.04 26.66 8.66
CA LYS A 311 -3.67 27.71 9.60
C LYS A 311 -4.38 29.03 9.29
N THR A 312 -4.47 29.41 8.00
CA THR A 312 -5.14 30.64 7.57
C THR A 312 -6.66 30.59 7.78
N GLN A 313 -7.29 29.42 7.70
CA GLN A 313 -8.72 29.23 7.91
C GLN A 313 -9.14 29.11 9.39
N GLY A 314 -8.23 29.25 10.36
CA GLY A 314 -8.59 29.28 11.79
C GLY A 314 -9.10 27.95 12.39
N PHE A 315 -9.23 26.89 11.60
CA PHE A 315 -9.83 25.61 12.03
C PHE A 315 -9.07 24.90 13.16
N ILE A 316 -7.78 25.18 13.33
CA ILE A 316 -6.96 24.64 14.43
C ILE A 316 -7.16 25.44 15.75
N LEU A 317 -7.57 26.71 15.65
CA LEU A 317 -7.76 27.64 16.78
C LEU A 317 -9.16 27.53 17.43
N GLU A 318 -10.18 27.02 16.73
CA GLU A 318 -11.56 26.92 17.25
C GLU A 318 -11.90 25.56 17.90
N LEU A 319 -11.01 24.57 17.85
CA LEU A 319 -11.27 23.26 18.47
C LEU A 319 -11.09 23.36 19.99
N PRO A 320 -12.14 23.12 20.80
CA PRO A 320 -12.10 23.33 22.24
C PRO A 320 -10.99 22.49 22.86
N SER A 321 -10.11 23.14 23.63
CA SER A 321 -9.09 22.46 24.41
C SER A 321 -9.77 21.56 25.44
N THR A 322 -9.61 20.25 25.33
CA THR A 322 -9.95 19.30 26.40
C THR A 322 -8.90 19.38 27.53
N THR A 323 -8.75 20.58 28.10
CA THR A 323 -8.08 20.80 29.39
C THR A 323 -9.12 21.07 30.47
N GLY A 324 -10.10 20.16 30.57
CA GLY A 324 -11.04 20.10 31.68
C GLY A 324 -10.54 19.16 32.77
N LYS A 325 -9.95 19.74 33.82
CA LYS A 325 -9.74 19.22 35.19
C LYS A 325 -10.01 17.71 35.41
N ARG A 326 -8.94 16.94 35.67
CA ARG A 326 -8.98 15.88 36.70
C ARG A 326 -8.22 16.38 37.93
N ARG A 327 -8.99 16.81 38.94
CA ARG A 327 -8.62 16.58 40.34
C ARG A 327 -9.04 15.15 40.68
#